data_AF-A0A370GK21-F1
#
_entry.id   AF-A0A370GK21-F1
#
_cell.length_a   1.000
_cell.length_b   1.000
_cell.length_c   1.000
_cell.angle_alpha   90.00
_cell.angle_beta   90.00
_cell.angle_gamma   90.00
#
_symmetry.space_group_name_H-M   'P 1'
#
loop_
_entity.id
_entity.type
_entity.pdbx_description
1 polymer ?
#
loop_
_entity_poly.entity_id
_entity_poly.type
_entity_poly.pdbx_seq_one_letter_code
_entity_poly.pdbx_strand_id
1 'polypeptide(L)' 'MRAEHRMSRAALAEAVNVNVQTIGALERGDHYPSLDLALRICEVFGLPVEAVFSRSEFTPLSAEVYQRAKGQP' A
#
# COMPACT_ATOMS: atom_id res chain seq x y z
N MET A 1 2.61 5.54 -0.91
CA MET A 1 3.69 4.60 -0.57
C MET A 1 4.85 4.54 -1.58
N ARG A 2 4.86 3.74 -2.66
CA ARG A 2 6.04 3.71 -3.59
C ARG A 2 6.47 5.08 -4.12
N ALA A 3 5.51 5.91 -4.51
CA ALA A 3 5.76 7.26 -5.02
C ALA A 3 6.42 8.17 -3.95
N GLU A 4 5.96 8.08 -2.70
CA GLU A 4 6.58 8.81 -1.56
C GLU A 4 8.04 8.35 -1.35
N HIS A 5 8.31 7.05 -1.51
CA HIS A 5 9.65 6.48 -1.42
C HIS A 5 10.48 6.63 -2.72
N ARG A 6 9.96 7.29 -3.76
CA ARG A 6 10.57 7.37 -5.11
C ARG A 6 11.03 6.01 -5.66
N MET A 7 10.38 4.93 -5.23
CA MET A 7 10.75 3.56 -5.55
C MET A 7 10.03 3.14 -6.83
N SER A 8 10.71 2.52 -7.80
CA SER A 8 10.07 1.98 -9.01
C SER A 8 9.35 0.66 -8.74
N ARG A 9 8.46 0.22 -9.67
CA ARG A 9 7.82 -1.11 -9.55
C ARG A 9 8.85 -2.23 -9.58
N ALA A 10 9.87 -2.09 -10.43
CA ALA A 10 10.96 -3.05 -10.55
C ALA A 10 11.76 -3.17 -9.25
N ALA A 11 12.09 -2.02 -8.63
CA ALA A 11 12.81 -2.00 -7.36
C ALA A 11 12.00 -2.64 -6.22
N LEU A 12 10.69 -2.38 -6.15
CA LEU A 12 9.84 -3.06 -5.16
C LEU A 12 9.77 -4.56 -5.43
N ALA A 13 9.60 -4.96 -6.69
CA ALA A 13 9.50 -6.37 -7.07
C ALA A 13 10.78 -7.14 -6.70
N GLU A 14 11.95 -6.53 -6.94
CA GLU A 14 13.24 -7.07 -6.52
C GLU A 14 13.34 -7.18 -5.00
N ALA A 15 12.99 -6.12 -4.26
CA ALA A 15 13.03 -6.11 -2.80
C ALA A 15 12.13 -7.18 -2.16
N VAL A 16 11.00 -7.49 -2.80
CA VAL A 16 10.06 -8.53 -2.34
C VAL A 16 10.09 -9.77 -3.25
N ASN A 17 11.20 -10.05 -3.93
CA ASN A 17 11.47 -11.27 -4.69
C ASN A 17 10.25 -11.81 -5.49
N VAL A 18 9.65 -10.96 -6.33
CA VAL A 18 8.56 -11.31 -7.24
C VAL A 18 8.81 -10.70 -8.62
N ASN A 19 8.03 -11.10 -9.62
CA ASN A 19 8.02 -10.45 -10.92
C ASN A 19 7.41 -9.04 -10.82
N VAL A 20 7.95 -8.08 -11.56
CA VAL A 20 7.40 -6.71 -11.71
C VAL A 20 5.92 -6.71 -12.10
N GLN A 21 5.48 -7.69 -12.89
CA GLN A 21 4.07 -7.85 -13.26
C GLN A 21 3.17 -8.12 -12.04
N THR A 22 3.66 -8.86 -11.04
CA THR A 22 2.94 -9.09 -9.77
C THR A 22 2.67 -7.77 -9.07
N ILE A 23 3.67 -6.89 -8.94
CA ILE A 23 3.49 -5.55 -8.36
C ILE A 23 2.46 -4.74 -9.16
N GLY A 24 2.53 -4.80 -10.49
CA GLY A 24 1.54 -4.14 -11.35
C GLY A 24 0.11 -4.65 -11.16
N ALA A 25 -0.08 -5.95 -11.00
CA ALA A 25 -1.39 -6.57 -10.74
C ALA A 25 -1.94 -6.20 -9.36
N LEU A 26 -1.07 -6.19 -8.33
CA LEU A 26 -1.43 -5.75 -6.98
C LEU A 26 -1.90 -4.29 -6.98
N GLU A 27 -1.18 -3.38 -7.64
CA GLU A 27 -1.55 -1.96 -7.70
C GLU A 27 -2.88 -1.70 -8.46
N ARG A 28 -3.32 -2.60 -9.34
CA ARG A 28 -4.62 -2.52 -10.01
C ARG A 28 -5.74 -3.24 -9.28
N GLY A 29 -5.41 -4.06 -8.27
CA GLY A 29 -6.39 -4.89 -7.56
C GLY A 29 -6.77 -6.18 -8.31
N ASP A 30 -6.04 -6.55 -9.37
CA ASP A 30 -6.32 -7.77 -10.16
C ASP A 30 -5.99 -9.05 -9.37
N HIS A 31 -5.15 -8.94 -8.33
CA HIS A 31 -4.65 -10.05 -7.56
C HIS A 31 -4.50 -9.67 -6.08
N TYR A 32 -4.78 -10.63 -5.19
CA TYR A 32 -4.50 -10.49 -3.76
C TYR A 32 -3.15 -11.16 -3.44
N PRO A 33 -2.27 -10.51 -2.66
CA PRO A 33 -1.00 -11.10 -2.30
C PRO A 33 -1.19 -12.29 -1.36
N SER A 34 -0.21 -13.21 -1.34
CA SER A 34 -0.08 -14.14 -0.22
C SER A 34 0.24 -13.38 1.06
N LEU A 35 -0.02 -13.98 2.23
CA LEU A 35 0.35 -13.39 3.53
C LEU A 35 1.84 -13.05 3.59
N ASP A 36 2.69 -13.96 3.14
CA ASP A 36 4.14 -13.76 3.08
C ASP A 36 4.53 -12.53 2.23
N LEU A 37 3.95 -12.38 1.03
CA LEU A 37 4.21 -11.23 0.17
C LEU A 37 3.72 -9.93 0.81
N ALA A 38 2.55 -9.96 1.46
CA ALA A 38 2.02 -8.80 2.19
C ALA A 38 2.97 -8.37 3.30
N LEU A 39 3.48 -9.30 4.10
CA LEU A 39 4.41 -9.00 5.19
C LEU A 39 5.75 -8.46 4.68
N ARG A 40 6.32 -9.03 3.61
CA ARG A 40 7.55 -8.49 2.99
C ARG A 40 7.36 -7.08 2.44
N ILE A 41 6.21 -6.78 1.85
CA ILE A 41 5.86 -5.41 1.43
C ILE A 41 5.82 -4.47 2.64
N CYS A 42 5.22 -4.91 3.76
CA CYS A 42 5.18 -4.14 5.00
C CYS A 42 6.58 -3.82 5.54
N GLU A 43 7.48 -4.81 5.52
CA GLU A 43 8.89 -4.64 5.92
C GLU A 43 9.63 -3.61 5.06
N VAL A 44 9.45 -3.65 3.73
CA VAL A 44 10.08 -2.69 2.80
C VAL A 44 9.69 -1.24 3.14
N PHE A 45 8.45 -1.03 3.58
CA PHE A 45 7.96 0.31 3.92
C PHE A 45 8.03 0.66 5.40
N GLY A 46 8.40 -0.30 6.27
CA GLY A 46 8.45 -0.09 7.72
C GLY A 46 7.09 0.24 8.32
N LEU A 47 6.01 -0.30 7.76
CA LEU A 47 4.63 0.00 8.14
C LEU A 47 3.89 -1.26 8.60
N PRO A 48 2.93 -1.17 9.52
CA PRO A 48 2.11 -2.29 9.88
C PRO A 48 1.13 -2.67 8.75
N VAL A 49 0.61 -3.89 8.77
CA VAL A 49 -0.21 -4.45 7.67
C VAL A 49 -1.46 -3.62 7.40
N GLU A 50 -2.11 -3.12 8.45
CA GLU A 50 -3.30 -2.26 8.39
C GLU A 50 -3.05 -0.88 7.76
N ALA A 51 -1.79 -0.43 7.71
CA ALA A 51 -1.42 0.81 7.02
C ALA A 51 -1.11 0.60 5.52
N VAL A 52 -0.92 -0.66 5.10
CA VAL A 52 -0.59 -1.03 3.72
C VAL A 52 -1.81 -1.62 3.00
N PHE A 53 -2.58 -2.44 3.72
CA PHE A 53 -3.71 -3.20 3.17
C PHE A 53 -4.98 -2.92 3.96
N SER A 54 -6.08 -2.73 3.23
CA SER A 54 -7.41 -2.54 3.79
C SER A 54 -8.43 -3.22 2.90
N ARG A 55 -9.54 -3.66 3.50
CA ARG A 55 -10.70 -4.19 2.75
C ARG A 55 -11.58 -3.10 2.15
N SER A 56 -11.41 -1.87 2.62
CA SER A 56 -12.06 -0.67 2.09
C SER A 56 -11.00 0.29 1.57
N GLU A 57 -11.37 1.14 0.62
CA GLU A 57 -10.48 2.18 0.11
C GLU A 57 -9.96 3.07 1.26
N PHE A 58 -8.69 3.46 1.16
CA PHE A 58 -8.12 4.42 2.10
C PHE A 58 -8.76 5.79 1.87
N THR A 59 -9.21 6.42 2.95
CA THR A 59 -9.71 7.79 2.87
C THR A 59 -8.55 8.73 2.60
N PRO A 60 -8.65 9.63 1.60
CA PRO A 60 -7.62 10.64 1.38
C PRO A 60 -7.44 11.50 2.64
N LEU A 61 -6.20 11.83 2.98
CA LEU A 61 -5.90 12.64 4.16
C LEU A 61 -6.67 13.96 4.18
N SER A 62 -6.89 14.57 3.02
CA SER A 62 -7.70 15.79 2.90
C SER A 62 -9.13 15.59 3.40
N ALA A 63 -9.78 14.49 3.02
CA ALA A 63 -11.13 14.19 3.46
C ALA A 63 -11.19 13.98 4.98
N GLU A 64 -10.23 13.27 5.56
CA GLU A 64 -10.16 13.03 7.00
C GLU A 64 -9.92 14.33 7.80
N VAL A 65 -9.01 15.19 7.32
CA VAL A 65 -8.70 16.47 7.96
C VAL A 65 -9.91 17.40 7.96
N TYR A 66 -10.62 17.53 6.84
CA TYR A 66 -11.82 18.38 6.77
C TYR A 66 -13.02 17.80 7.54
N GLN A 67 -13.13 16.47 7.66
CA GLN A 67 -14.16 15.83 8.48
C GLN A 67 -13.94 16.09 9.98
N ARG A 68 -12.71 15.94 10.48
CA ARG A 68 -12.37 16.28 11.87
C ARG A 68 -12.58 17.77 12.18
N ALA A 69 -12.20 18.65 11.26
CA ALA A 69 -12.40 20.09 11.40
C ALA A 69 -13.88 20.51 11.44
N LYS A 70 -14.78 19.71 10.86
CA LYS A 70 -16.23 19.96 10.87
C LYS A 70 -16.95 19.51 12.15
N GLY A 71 -16.25 18.93 13.13
CA GLY A 71 -16.77 18.72 14.48
C GLY A 71 -18.13 18.00 14.52
N GLN A 72 -18.29 16.91 13.77
CA GLN A 72 -19.45 16.04 13.93
C GLN A 72 -19.11 15.00 15.04
N PRO A 73 -19.94 14.86 16.09
CA PRO A 73 -19.70 13.88 17.16
C PRO A 73 -19.66 12.44 16.65
#